data_AF-A0A183FC05-F1
#
_entry.id   AF-A0A183FC05-F1
#
_cell.length_a   1.000
_cell.length_b   1.000
_cell.length_c   1.000
_cell.angle_alpha   90.00
_cell.angle_beta   90.00
_cell.angle_gamma   90.00
#
_symmetry.space_group_name_H-M   'P 1'
#
loop_
_entity.id
_entity.type
_entity.pdbx_description
1 polymer ?
#
loop_
_entity_poly.entity_id
_entity_poly.type
_entity_poly.pdbx_seq_one_letter_code
_entity_poly.pdbx_strand_id
1 'polypeptide(L)' 'MKDTINPQLITMQYAVRGPMVIRALEIEKELRRGIKKPFKSVIKANVGDAHAMGQHPITFNRQVRCPNW' A
#
# COMPACT_ATOMS: atom_id res chain seq x y z
N MET A 1 6.57 26.68 -8.76
CA MET A 1 7.15 25.52 -8.03
C MET A 1 7.24 24.26 -8.90
N LYS A 2 6.38 24.12 -9.93
CA LYS A 2 6.53 23.05 -10.95
C LYS A 2 7.61 23.37 -12.00
N ASP A 3 7.97 24.63 -12.16
CA ASP A 3 8.87 25.13 -13.22
C ASP A 3 10.36 24.79 -12.98
N THR A 4 10.70 24.30 -11.79
CA THR A 4 12.07 23.95 -11.36
C THR A 4 12.32 22.44 -11.30
N ILE A 5 11.29 21.62 -11.52
CA ILE A 5 11.37 20.15 -11.41
C ILE A 5 11.66 19.57 -12.79
N ASN A 6 12.52 18.55 -12.86
CA ASN A 6 12.82 17.84 -14.11
C ASN A 6 11.51 17.37 -14.78
N PRO A 7 11.21 17.81 -16.01
CA PRO A 7 10.00 17.43 -16.74
C PRO A 7 9.79 15.92 -16.86
N GLN A 8 10.86 15.13 -16.92
CA GLN A 8 10.80 13.67 -17.00
C GLN A 8 10.17 13.05 -15.75
N LEU A 9 10.37 13.64 -14.57
CA LEU A 9 9.75 13.20 -13.32
C LEU A 9 8.25 13.50 -13.27
N ILE A 10 7.81 14.56 -13.95
CA ILE A 10 6.40 14.93 -14.04
C ILE A 10 5.64 13.94 -14.93
N THR A 11 6.28 13.49 -16.01
CA THR A 11 5.70 12.51 -16.95
C THR A 11 5.84 11.06 -16.48
N MET A 12 6.73 10.78 -15.53
CA MET A 12 7.01 9.42 -15.07
C MET A 12 5.78 8.81 -14.38
N GLN A 13 5.40 7.60 -14.80
CA GLN A 13 4.29 6.87 -14.21
C GLN A 13 4.79 5.67 -13.40
N TYR A 14 4.32 5.56 -12.15
CA TYR A 14 4.58 4.41 -11.29
C TYR A 14 3.28 3.64 -11.05
N ALA A 15 2.97 2.72 -11.96
CA ALA A 15 1.68 2.02 -12.03
C ALA A 15 1.31 1.30 -10.71
N VAL A 16 2.30 0.76 -10.01
CA VAL A 16 2.12 -0.03 -8.78
C VAL A 16 1.57 0.80 -7.61
N ARG A 17 1.81 2.12 -7.60
CA ARG A 17 1.21 3.08 -6.65
C ARG A 17 0.49 4.22 -7.36
N GLY A 18 -0.16 3.89 -8.47
CA GLY A 18 -0.94 4.83 -9.26
C GLY A 18 -2.34 5.13 -8.68
N PRO A 19 -3.24 5.69 -9.50
CA PRO A 19 -4.56 6.18 -9.07
C PRO A 19 -5.47 5.09 -8.48
N MET A 20 -5.31 3.84 -8.92
CA MET A 20 -6.00 2.67 -8.38
C MET A 20 -5.80 2.52 -6.86
N VAL A 21 -4.56 2.69 -6.40
CA VAL A 21 -4.20 2.54 -4.98
C VAL A 21 -4.73 3.72 -4.17
N ILE A 22 -4.70 4.93 -4.74
CA ILE A 22 -5.24 6.14 -4.10
C ILE A 22 -6.75 5.97 -3.88
N ARG A 23 -7.47 5.51 -4.90
CA ARG A 23 -8.92 5.26 -4.78
C ARG A 23 -9.23 4.15 -3.78
N ALA A 24 -8.44 3.07 -3.75
CA ALA A 24 -8.58 2.02 -2.76
C ALA A 24 -8.42 2.56 -1.32
N LEU A 25 -7.46 3.46 -1.08
CA LEU A 25 -7.26 4.10 0.22
C LEU A 25 -8.42 5.03 0.63
N GLU A 26 -9.01 5.75 -0.33
CA GLU A 26 -10.22 6.54 -0.09
C GLU A 26 -11.39 5.65 0.31
N ILE A 27 -11.62 4.55 -0.42
CA ILE A 27 -12.68 3.59 -0.13
C ILE A 27 -12.48 2.97 1.26
N GLU A 28 -11.25 2.63 1.65
CA GLU A 28 -10.95 2.16 3.01
C GLU A 28 -11.29 3.20 4.10
N LYS A 29 -11.11 4.50 3.80
CA LYS A 29 -11.51 5.58 4.73
C LYS A 29 -13.03 5.74 4.77
N GLU A 30 -13.70 5.62 3.62
CA GLU A 30 -15.17 5.66 3.50
C GLU A 30 -15.80 4.51 4.30
N LEU A 31 -15.29 3.27 4.13
CA LEU A 31 -15.75 2.10 4.88
C LEU A 31 -15.51 2.25 6.39
N ARG A 32 -14.37 2.82 6.81
CA ARG A 32 -14.09 3.11 8.23
C ARG A 32 -15.04 4.15 8.84
N ARG A 33 -15.57 5.07 8.02
CA ARG A 33 -16.59 6.05 8.44
C ARG A 33 -18.01 5.49 8.44
N GLY A 34 -18.19 4.21 8.09
CA GLY A 34 -19.51 3.55 8.08
C GLY A 34 -20.31 3.80 6.80
N ILE A 35 -19.69 4.32 5.72
CA ILE A 35 -20.37 4.49 4.44
C ILE A 35 -20.63 3.10 3.83
N LYS A 36 -21.91 2.79 3.58
CA LYS A 36 -22.30 1.50 3.00
C LYS A 36 -21.84 1.39 1.54
N LYS A 37 -21.18 0.28 1.21
CA LYS A 37 -20.74 -0.13 -0.13
C LYS A 37 -21.16 -1.59 -0.35
N PRO A 38 -21.19 -2.09 -1.60
CA PRO A 38 -21.54 -3.49 -1.88
C PRO A 38 -20.53 -4.53 -1.35
N PHE A 39 -19.45 -4.09 -0.68
CA PHE A 39 -18.41 -4.93 -0.09
C PHE A 39 -18.07 -4.42 1.32
N LYS A 40 -17.55 -5.33 2.16
CA LYS A 40 -17.25 -5.05 3.59
C LYS A 40 -15.81 -4.58 3.83
N SER A 41 -14.88 -4.94 2.94
CA SER A 41 -13.46 -4.65 3.07
C SER A 41 -12.81 -4.47 1.70
N VAL A 42 -11.64 -3.84 1.68
CA VAL A 42 -10.78 -3.69 0.51
C VAL A 42 -9.54 -4.56 0.73
N ILE A 43 -9.19 -5.39 -0.25
CA ILE A 43 -7.96 -6.21 -0.24
C ILE A 43 -7.01 -5.65 -1.29
N LYS A 44 -5.80 -5.29 -0.87
CA LYS A 44 -4.76 -4.72 -1.74
C LYS A 44 -3.94 -5.82 -2.40
N ALA A 45 -4.43 -6.35 -3.52
CA ALA A 45 -3.72 -7.35 -4.32
C ALA A 45 -2.82 -6.75 -5.42
N ASN A 46 -2.56 -5.44 -5.37
CA ASN A 46 -1.79 -4.71 -6.37
C ASN A 46 -0.26 -4.77 -6.16
N VAL A 47 0.18 -5.20 -4.97
CA VAL A 47 1.59 -5.37 -4.60
C VAL A 47 1.73 -6.76 -3.98
N GLY A 48 2.82 -7.45 -4.30
CA GLY A 48 3.19 -8.72 -3.68
C GLY A 48 3.68 -8.54 -2.23
N ASP A 49 2.85 -8.01 -1.34
CA ASP A 49 3.13 -7.93 0.10
C ASP A 49 2.51 -9.13 0.81
N ALA A 50 3.27 -10.23 0.86
CA ALA A 50 2.81 -11.48 1.44
C ALA A 50 2.52 -11.35 2.95
N HIS A 51 3.25 -10.48 3.67
CA HIS A 51 2.98 -10.25 5.09
C HIS A 51 1.66 -9.52 5.31
N ALA A 52 1.32 -8.53 4.47
CA ALA A 52 0.01 -7.88 4.50
C ALA A 52 -1.15 -8.84 4.18
N MET A 53 -0.85 -9.93 3.46
CA MET A 53 -1.79 -11.01 3.13
C MET A 53 -1.81 -12.16 4.16
N GLY A 54 -1.13 -12.01 5.31
CA GLY A 54 -1.18 -12.98 6.42
C GLY A 54 -0.05 -14.01 6.45
N GLN A 55 1.00 -13.84 5.65
CA GLN A 55 2.18 -14.68 5.76
C GLN A 55 2.86 -14.46 7.12
N HIS A 56 3.07 -15.55 7.87
CA HIS A 56 3.77 -15.50 9.14
C HIS A 56 5.26 -15.21 8.90
N PRO A 57 5.88 -14.29 9.65
CA PRO A 57 7.28 -14.01 9.50
C PRO A 57 8.17 -15.17 9.92
N ILE A 58 9.27 -15.40 9.21
CA ILE A 58 10.26 -16.42 9.58
C ILE A 58 10.99 -15.99 10.86
N THR A 59 10.97 -16.85 11.87
CA THR A 59 11.50 -16.60 13.22
C THR A 59 13.02 -16.41 13.23
N PHE A 60 13.76 -17.31 12.58
CA PHE A 60 15.23 -17.28 12.54
C PHE A 60 15.78 -15.94 12.01
N ASN A 61 15.28 -15.48 10.85
CA ASN A 61 15.72 -14.22 10.24
C ASN A 61 15.40 -12.99 11.13
N ARG A 62 14.38 -13.07 11.98
CA ARG A 62 14.05 -12.00 12.93
C ARG A 62 14.96 -12.02 14.16
N GLN A 63 15.24 -13.21 14.70
CA GLN A 63 16.12 -13.41 15.85
C GLN A 63 17.55 -12.97 15.56
N VAL A 64 18.09 -13.29 14.37
CA VAL A 64 19.45 -12.89 13.98
C VAL A 64 19.56 -11.38 13.74
N ARG A 65 18.50 -10.74 13.24
CA ARG A 65 18.49 -9.30 12.93
C ARG A 65 18.25 -8.41 14.16
N CYS A 66 17.43 -8.86 15.12
CA CYS A 66 17.25 -8.20 16.41
C CYS A 66 17.45 -9.22 17.54
N PRO A 67 18.70 -9.46 17.96
CA PRO A 67 19.01 -10.43 19.00
C PRO A 67 18.44 -10.08 20.38
N ASN A 68 18.15 -8.80 20.64
CA ASN A 68 17.76 -8.27 21.95
C ASN A 68 16.46 -7.47 21.85
N TRP A 69 15.32 -8.15 21.88
CA TRP A 69 14.06 -7.52 22.32
C TRP A 69 14.02 -7.46 23.84
#